data_AF-A0A841L7J0-F1
#
_entry.id   AF-A0A841L7J0-F1
#
_cell.length_a   1.000
_cell.length_b   1.000
_cell.length_c   1.000
_cell.angle_alpha   90.00
_cell.angle_beta   90.00
_cell.angle_gamma   90.00
#
_symmetry.space_group_name_H-M   'P 1'
#
loop_
_entity.id
_entity.type
_entity.pdbx_description
1 polymer ?
#
loop_
_entity_poly.entity_id
_entity_poly.type
_entity_poly.pdbx_seq_one_letter_code
_entity_poly.pdbx_strand_id
1 'polypeptide(L)'
;MDKDKMNEDSKRIWKGATDVFIDLERLRMVILNIKISVAKVNTEEHRALSTIADYLAESIDRIEEKTKEIRELSKSIGKEINK
;
A
#
# COMPACT_ATOMS: atom_id res chain seq x y z
N MET A 1 11.35 5.09 -28.48
CA MET A 1 11.71 4.91 -27.06
C MET A 1 12.47 3.59 -26.98
N ASP A 2 13.62 3.58 -26.32
CA ASP A 2 14.50 2.40 -26.25
C ASP A 2 13.84 1.26 -25.46
N LYS A 3 13.78 0.05 -26.03
CA LYS A 3 13.14 -1.11 -25.40
C LYS A 3 13.80 -1.46 -24.06
N ASP A 4 15.12 -1.30 -23.96
CA ASP A 4 15.86 -1.61 -22.73
C ASP A 4 15.48 -0.64 -21.62
N LYS A 5 15.38 0.65 -21.95
CA LYS A 5 14.91 1.67 -21.01
C LYS A 5 13.48 1.40 -20.52
N MET A 6 12.58 0.99 -21.41
CA MET A 6 11.20 0.65 -21.03
C MET A 6 11.13 -0.55 -20.09
N ASN A 7 12.00 -1.54 -20.30
CA ASN A 7 12.09 -2.72 -19.44
C ASN A 7 12.64 -2.35 -18.04
N GLU A 8 13.64 -1.47 -17.98
CA GLU A 8 14.14 -0.95 -16.71
C GLU A 8 13.09 -0.14 -15.95
N ASP A 9 12.37 0.76 -16.63
CA ASP A 9 11.30 1.55 -16.01
C ASP A 9 10.17 0.66 -15.48
N SER A 10 9.77 -0.38 -16.23
CA SER A 10 8.80 -1.38 -15.74
C SER A 10 9.27 -2.11 -14.48
N LYS A 11 10.55 -2.54 -14.44
CA LYS A 11 11.14 -3.16 -13.24
C LYS A 11 11.17 -2.20 -12.05
N ARG A 12 11.46 -0.92 -12.27
CA ARG A 12 11.46 0.11 -11.21
C ARG A 12 10.07 0.35 -10.65
N ILE A 13 9.04 0.42 -11.51
CA ILE A 13 7.64 0.55 -11.07
C ILE A 13 7.23 -0.68 -10.26
N TRP A 14 7.58 -1.89 -10.73
CA TRP A 14 7.27 -3.12 -10.00
C TRP A 14 7.92 -3.16 -8.61
N LYS A 15 9.19 -2.75 -8.51
CA LYS A 15 9.89 -2.65 -7.22
C LYS A 15 9.23 -1.62 -6.31
N GLY A 16 8.98 -0.40 -6.82
CA GLY A 16 8.32 0.66 -6.04
C GLY A 16 6.94 0.23 -5.52
N ALA A 17 6.15 -0.48 -6.34
CA ALA A 17 4.88 -1.05 -5.88
C ALA A 17 5.09 -2.09 -4.77
N THR A 18 6.11 -2.93 -4.87
CA THR A 18 6.42 -3.92 -3.82
C THR A 18 6.86 -3.25 -2.51
N ASP A 19 7.66 -2.18 -2.59
CA ASP A 19 8.12 -1.42 -1.43
C ASP A 19 6.93 -0.73 -0.73
N VAL A 20 6.02 -0.10 -1.50
CA VAL A 20 4.78 0.50 -0.97
C VAL A 20 3.93 -0.54 -0.24
N PHE A 21 3.79 -1.74 -0.81
CA PHE A 21 3.03 -2.81 -0.16
C PHE A 21 3.60 -3.19 1.22
N ILE A 22 4.93 -3.28 1.35
CA ILE A 22 5.59 -3.57 2.63
C ILE A 22 5.32 -2.46 3.65
N ASP A 23 5.38 -1.19 3.23
CA ASP A 23 5.12 -0.06 4.12
C ASP A 23 3.64 0.03 4.54
N LEU A 24 2.70 -0.37 3.68
CA LEU A 24 1.28 -0.50 4.04
C LEU A 24 1.06 -1.55 5.14
N GLU A 25 1.73 -2.70 5.05
CA GLU A 25 1.65 -3.74 6.10
C GLU A 25 2.19 -3.24 7.44
N ARG A 26 3.27 -2.44 7.42
CA ARG A 26 3.78 -1.78 8.64
C ARG A 26 2.76 -0.80 9.22
N LEU A 27 2.11 0.00 8.37
CA LEU A 27 1.07 0.93 8.82
C LEU A 27 -0.15 0.20 9.41
N ARG A 28 -0.55 -0.95 8.84
CA ARG A 28 -1.62 -1.79 9.42
C ARG A 28 -1.28 -2.22 10.84
N MET A 29 -0.04 -2.66 11.10
CA MET A 29 0.39 -3.03 12.45
C MET A 29 0.34 -1.85 13.42
N VAL A 30 0.76 -0.65 12.99
CA VAL A 30 0.68 0.56 13.82
C VAL A 30 -0.77 0.89 14.17
N ILE A 31 -1.67 0.84 13.19
CA ILE A 31 -3.11 1.09 13.40
C ILE A 31 -3.71 0.07 14.36
N LEU A 32 -3.37 -1.22 14.22
CA LEU A 32 -3.82 -2.26 15.14
C LEU A 32 -3.38 -1.95 16.58
N ASN A 33 -2.13 -1.53 16.76
CA ASN A 33 -1.59 -1.15 18.07
C ASN A 33 -2.28 0.10 18.64
N ILE A 34 -2.63 1.08 17.79
CA ILE A 34 -3.44 2.23 18.19
C ILE A 34 -4.81 1.76 18.67
N LYS A 35 -5.53 0.93 17.89
CA LYS A 35 -6.85 0.41 18.28
C LYS A 35 -6.80 -0.35 19.61
N ILE A 36 -5.79 -1.22 19.81
CA ILE A 36 -5.59 -1.96 21.07
C ILE A 36 -5.31 -1.03 22.24
N SER A 37 -4.45 -0.02 22.05
CA SER A 37 -4.08 0.92 23.11
C SER A 37 -5.26 1.79 23.51
N VAL A 38 -6.01 2.24 22.51
CA VAL A 38 -7.20 3.08 22.67
C VAL A 38 -8.32 2.31 23.36
N ALA A 39 -8.52 1.01 23.08
CA ALA A 39 -9.47 0.14 23.77
C ALA A 39 -9.27 0.02 25.29
N LYS A 40 -8.09 0.41 25.81
CA LYS A 40 -7.80 0.42 27.25
C LYS A 40 -8.14 1.75 27.92
N VAL A 41 -8.53 2.78 27.16
CA VAL A 41 -8.80 4.13 27.65
C VAL A 41 -10.30 4.41 27.53
N ASN A 42 -10.94 4.74 28.66
CA ASN A 42 -12.39 4.91 28.74
C ASN A 42 -12.77 6.41 28.67
N THR A 43 -12.45 7.07 27.55
CA THR A 43 -12.67 8.52 27.33
C THR A 43 -13.32 8.79 25.97
N GLU A 44 -13.91 9.97 25.75
CA GLU A 44 -14.44 10.39 24.44
C GLU A 44 -13.38 10.33 23.32
N GLU A 45 -12.11 10.55 23.67
CA GLU A 45 -10.96 10.42 22.77
C GLU A 45 -10.85 9.00 22.17
N HIS A 46 -11.40 7.99 22.85
CA HIS A 46 -11.48 6.63 22.33
C HIS A 46 -12.21 6.57 20.98
N ARG A 47 -13.37 7.23 20.87
CA ARG A 47 -14.19 7.19 19.65
C ARG A 47 -13.49 7.92 18.51
N ALA A 48 -12.88 9.07 18.81
CA ALA A 48 -12.15 9.85 17.81
C ALA A 48 -10.95 9.07 17.26
N LEU A 49 -10.16 8.44 18.14
CA LEU A 49 -9.00 7.66 17.74
C LEU A 49 -9.38 6.36 17.01
N SER A 50 -10.46 5.68 17.42
CA SER A 50 -10.98 4.53 16.68
C SER A 50 -11.41 4.93 15.26
N THR A 51 -12.13 6.04 15.13
CA THR A 51 -12.59 6.55 13.83
C THR A 51 -11.41 6.89 12.92
N ILE A 52 -10.37 7.55 13.43
CA ILE A 52 -9.13 7.84 12.69
C ILE A 52 -8.46 6.53 12.26
N ALA A 53 -8.37 5.56 13.15
CA ALA A 53 -7.78 4.25 12.87
C ALA A 53 -8.55 3.48 11.78
N ASP A 54 -9.88 3.61 11.73
CA ASP A 54 -10.72 3.01 10.68
C ASP A 54 -10.50 3.70 9.33
N TYR A 55 -10.51 5.04 9.28
CA TYR A 55 -10.22 5.79 8.05
C TYR A 55 -8.82 5.49 7.48
N LEU A 56 -7.82 5.33 8.36
CA LEU A 56 -6.47 4.95 7.95
C LEU A 56 -6.43 3.52 7.40
N ALA A 57 -7.15 2.58 8.03
CA ALA A 57 -7.24 1.20 7.54
C ALA A 57 -7.87 1.14 6.15
N GLU A 58 -9.01 1.81 5.92
CA GLU A 58 -9.63 1.86 4.60
C GLU A 58 -8.71 2.51 3.54
N SER A 59 -7.98 3.55 3.93
CA SER A 59 -7.06 4.22 3.02
C SER A 59 -5.90 3.29 2.63
N ILE A 60 -5.39 2.49 3.57
CA ILE A 60 -4.40 1.46 3.29
C ILE A 60 -4.95 0.42 2.32
N ASP A 61 -6.17 -0.08 2.55
CA ASP A 61 -6.78 -1.08 1.68
C ASP A 61 -6.88 -0.58 0.23
N ARG A 62 -7.31 0.69 0.05
CA ARG A 62 -7.37 1.33 -1.28
C ARG A 62 -5.99 1.47 -1.93
N ILE A 63 -4.96 1.84 -1.16
CA ILE A 63 -3.59 1.95 -1.71
C ILE A 63 -3.05 0.56 -2.06
N GLU A 64 -3.35 -0.47 -1.27
CA GLU A 64 -2.95 -1.85 -1.54
C GLU A 64 -3.53 -2.35 -2.87
N GLU A 65 -4.81 -2.11 -3.12
CA GLU A 65 -5.46 -2.45 -4.40
C GLU A 65 -4.79 -1.74 -5.57
N LYS A 66 -4.59 -0.42 -5.49
CA LYS A 66 -3.93 0.36 -6.55
C LYS A 66 -2.50 -0.11 -6.80
N THR A 67 -1.79 -0.48 -5.74
CA THR A 67 -0.44 -1.00 -5.82
C THR A 67 -0.39 -2.37 -6.51
N LYS A 68 -1.36 -3.25 -6.24
CA LYS A 68 -1.53 -4.52 -6.96
C LYS A 68 -1.81 -4.30 -8.44
N GLU A 69 -2.72 -3.38 -8.78
CA GLU A 69 -3.02 -3.02 -10.18
C GLU A 69 -1.76 -2.54 -10.93
N ILE A 70 -1.02 -1.59 -10.34
CA ILE A 70 0.24 -1.06 -10.91
C ILE A 70 1.26 -2.18 -11.15
N ARG A 71 1.35 -3.13 -10.21
CA ARG A 71 2.27 -4.27 -10.31
C ARG A 71 1.94 -5.17 -11.50
N GLU A 72 0.66 -5.48 -11.70
CA GLU A 72 0.22 -6.33 -12.82
C GLU A 72 0.33 -5.60 -14.16
N LEU A 73 0.03 -4.30 -14.22
CA LEU A 73 0.28 -3.47 -15.41
C LEU A 73 1.76 -3.46 -15.80
N SER A 74 2.65 -3.26 -14.82
CA SER A 74 4.11 -3.27 -15.04
C SER A 74 4.57 -4.61 -15.62
N LYS A 75 4.09 -5.74 -15.08
CA LYS A 75 4.37 -7.07 -15.63
C LYS A 75 3.86 -7.23 -17.06
N SER A 76 2.65 -6.75 -17.36
CA SER A 76 2.08 -6.81 -18.71
C SER A 76 2.93 -6.05 -19.72
N ILE A 77 3.32 -4.81 -19.37
CA ILE A 77 4.23 -3.98 -20.17
C ILE A 77 5.55 -4.71 -20.42
N GLY A 78 6.14 -5.30 -19.38
CA GLY A 78 7.37 -6.07 -19.50
C GLY A 78 7.23 -7.27 -20.45
N LYS A 79 6.09 -7.97 -20.45
CA LYS A 79 5.82 -9.07 -21.40
C LYS A 79 5.67 -8.57 -22.83
N GLU A 80 5.01 -7.43 -23.05
CA GLU A 80 4.83 -6.85 -24.39
C GLU A 80 6.13 -6.34 -25.00
N ILE A 81 7.01 -5.73 -24.20
CA ILE A 81 8.32 -5.25 -24.68
C ILE A 81 9.21 -6.39 -25.19
N ASN A 82 9.13 -7.55 -24.52
CA ASN A 82 9.93 -8.74 -24.79
C ASN A 82 9.31 -9.67 -25.86
N LYS A 83 8.18 -9.30 -26.46
CA LYS A 83 7.67 -9.91 -27.70
C LYS A 83 8.39 -9.29 -28.91
#